data_AF-A0A091ICA3-F1
#
_entry.id   AF-A0A091ICA3-F1
#
_cell.length_a   1.000
_cell.length_b   1.000
_cell.length_c   1.000
_cell.angle_alpha   90.00
_cell.angle_beta   90.00
_cell.angle_gamma   90.00
#
_symmetry.space_group_name_H-M   'P 1'
#
loop_
_entity.id
_entity.type
_entity.pdbx_description
1 polymer ?
#
loop_
_entity_poly.entity_id
_entity_poly.type
_entity_poly.pdbx_seq_one_letter_code
_entity_poly.pdbx_strand_id
1 'polypeptide(L)'
;ESRATNASNKEINFQWYIPSLEKPSNNRETKVLLLYAYNTKPVKISNIKIFRSTSVFSGYLWIPLARITSLREKLSNLKQQVEILMESPTSLPSASEPTSFLEESKTSKIIPSKKSKIKVAKVHLDEKTEEMAKSCLSEVKALLSGVPALSLPLTEIPFDVTLQSIESLEDMFDSASGCTITEESLFNWIISLFH
;
A
#
# COMPACT_ATOMS: atom_id res chain seq x y z
N GLU A 1 -21.31 24.93 9.28
CA GLU A 1 -20.16 24.36 10.00
C GLU A 1 -18.96 24.37 9.05
N SER A 2 -17.98 25.28 9.23
CA SER A 2 -16.77 25.30 8.40
C SER A 2 -15.74 24.35 9.03
N ARG A 3 -15.72 23.09 8.61
CA ARG A 3 -14.64 22.19 9.00
C ARG A 3 -13.34 22.74 8.41
N ALA A 4 -12.44 23.18 9.27
CA ALA A 4 -11.08 23.50 8.86
C ALA A 4 -10.34 22.18 8.63
N THR A 5 -10.01 21.90 7.37
CA THR A 5 -9.25 20.69 7.00
C THR A 5 -7.77 21.04 6.93
N ASN A 6 -6.93 20.25 7.60
CA ASN A 6 -5.48 20.45 7.63
C ASN A 6 -4.77 19.14 7.30
N ALA A 7 -3.97 19.15 6.24
CA ALA A 7 -3.04 18.09 5.88
C ALA A 7 -1.62 18.68 6.00
N SER A 8 -0.93 18.34 7.10
CA SER A 8 0.42 18.84 7.38
C SER A 8 1.49 18.22 6.47
N ASN A 9 1.20 17.05 5.90
CA ASN A 9 2.07 16.29 5.00
C ASN A 9 1.40 16.12 3.63
N LYS A 10 2.15 15.60 2.66
CA LYS A 10 1.57 15.10 1.41
C LYS A 10 0.86 13.79 1.72
N GLU A 11 -0.37 13.65 1.26
CA GLU A 11 -1.16 12.44 1.43
C GLU A 11 -2.09 12.24 0.23
N ILE A 12 -2.44 10.99 -0.04
CA ILE A 12 -3.54 10.62 -0.91
C ILE A 12 -4.56 9.83 -0.11
N ASN A 13 -5.83 10.17 -0.30
CA ASN A 13 -6.97 9.51 0.31
C ASN A 13 -7.80 8.80 -0.75
N PHE A 14 -8.23 7.59 -0.42
CA PHE A 14 -9.07 6.72 -1.24
C PHE A 14 -10.36 6.39 -0.51
N GLN A 15 -11.48 6.44 -1.21
CA GLN A 15 -12.78 6.03 -0.71
C GLN A 15 -13.51 5.22 -1.77
N TRP A 16 -14.22 4.18 -1.34
CA TRP A 16 -14.99 3.33 -2.23
C TRP A 16 -16.48 3.60 -2.06
N TYR A 17 -17.19 3.64 -3.19
CA TYR A 17 -18.64 3.69 -3.23
C TYR A 17 -19.15 2.52 -4.06
N ILE A 18 -19.98 1.68 -3.43
CA ILE A 18 -20.65 0.55 -4.07
C ILE A 18 -22.08 1.02 -4.40
N PRO A 19 -22.43 1.25 -5.67
CA PRO A 19 -23.79 1.58 -6.04
C PRO A 19 -24.74 0.44 -5.65
N SER A 20 -26.00 0.78 -5.33
CA SER A 20 -27.02 -0.19 -4.94
C SER A 20 -27.00 -1.41 -5.86
N LEU A 21 -26.88 -2.60 -5.26
CA LEU A 21 -26.83 -3.91 -5.93
C LEU A 21 -28.17 -4.31 -6.58
N GLU A 22 -28.95 -3.35 -7.07
CA GLU A 22 -30.13 -3.66 -7.87
C GLU A 22 -29.68 -4.52 -9.05
N LYS A 23 -30.35 -5.66 -9.24
CA LYS A 23 -30.00 -6.63 -10.27
C LYS A 23 -29.80 -5.88 -11.59
N PRO A 24 -28.59 -5.89 -12.17
CA PRO A 24 -28.40 -5.24 -13.45
C PRO A 24 -29.31 -6.00 -14.43
N SER A 25 -30.28 -5.29 -15.01
CA SER A 25 -31.24 -5.86 -15.96
C SER A 25 -30.55 -6.41 -17.22
N ASN A 26 -29.27 -6.09 -17.39
CA ASN A 26 -28.37 -6.61 -18.40
C ASN A 26 -27.17 -7.26 -17.70
N ASN A 27 -26.60 -8.30 -18.32
CA ASN A 27 -25.43 -9.08 -17.90
C ASN A 27 -24.12 -8.25 -17.82
N ARG A 28 -24.17 -7.05 -17.25
CA ARG A 28 -23.08 -6.09 -17.11
C ARG A 28 -22.35 -6.37 -15.82
N GLU A 29 -21.03 -6.48 -15.91
CA GLU A 29 -20.13 -6.66 -14.78
C GLU A 29 -20.37 -5.57 -13.72
N THR A 30 -20.52 -5.96 -12.46
CA THR A 30 -20.67 -5.03 -11.33
C THR A 30 -19.45 -4.13 -11.24
N LYS A 31 -19.65 -2.81 -11.26
CA LYS A 31 -18.59 -1.81 -11.08
C LYS A 31 -18.78 -1.05 -9.79
N VAL A 32 -17.67 -0.73 -9.15
CA VAL A 32 -17.61 0.13 -7.96
C VAL A 32 -16.84 1.40 -8.30
N LEU A 33 -17.16 2.48 -7.59
CA LEU A 33 -16.55 3.78 -7.79
C LEU A 33 -15.42 3.99 -6.78
N LEU A 34 -14.20 4.14 -7.26
CA LEU A 34 -13.06 4.63 -6.47
C LEU A 34 -13.06 6.16 -6.54
N LEU A 35 -13.12 6.83 -5.41
CA LEU A 35 -12.92 8.27 -5.24
C LEU A 35 -11.53 8.49 -4.66
N TYR A 36 -10.77 9.44 -5.20
CA TYR A 36 -9.47 9.79 -4.65
C TYR A 36 -9.25 11.29 -4.57
N ALA A 37 -8.46 11.72 -3.61
CA ALA A 37 -7.98 13.10 -3.49
C ALA A 37 -6.57 13.12 -2.88
N TYR A 38 -5.70 13.97 -3.41
CA TYR A 38 -4.34 14.09 -2.90
C TYR A 38 -3.82 15.53 -2.92
N ASN A 39 -2.82 15.79 -2.09
CA ASN A 39 -2.12 17.07 -2.04
C ASN A 39 -0.61 16.91 -2.31
N THR A 40 -0.07 17.77 -3.17
CA THR A 40 1.37 17.77 -3.51
C THR A 40 2.19 18.69 -2.60
N LYS A 41 1.53 19.50 -1.76
CA LYS A 41 2.10 20.37 -0.73
C LYS A 41 1.21 20.32 0.51
N PRO A 42 1.70 20.61 1.72
CA PRO A 42 0.86 20.75 2.91
C PRO A 42 -0.28 21.76 2.67
N VAL A 43 -1.48 21.43 3.14
CA VAL A 43 -2.71 22.19 2.89
C VAL A 43 -3.37 22.54 4.21
N LYS A 44 -3.70 23.82 4.39
CA LYS A 44 -4.53 24.31 5.50
C LYS A 44 -5.71 25.08 4.94
N ILE A 45 -6.89 24.49 5.01
CA ILE A 45 -8.15 25.13 4.57
C ILE A 45 -8.78 25.78 5.79
N SER A 46 -8.59 27.08 5.94
CA SER A 46 -9.31 27.89 6.93
C SER A 46 -10.69 28.32 6.41
N ASN A 47 -10.80 28.57 5.11
CA ASN A 47 -12.05 28.92 4.44
C ASN A 47 -12.06 28.39 3.00
N ILE A 48 -13.01 27.52 2.68
CA ILE A 48 -13.12 26.89 1.37
C ILE A 48 -13.39 27.90 0.24
N LYS A 49 -14.03 29.04 0.53
CA LYS A 49 -14.33 30.09 -0.46
C LYS A 49 -13.08 30.85 -0.93
N ILE A 50 -12.00 30.81 -0.16
CA ILE A 50 -10.77 31.58 -0.41
C ILE A 50 -9.61 30.62 -0.75
N PHE A 51 -9.80 29.33 -0.54
CA PHE A 51 -8.79 28.31 -0.80
C PHE A 51 -8.43 28.26 -2.29
N ARG A 52 -7.13 28.32 -2.60
CA ARG A 52 -6.59 28.12 -3.95
C ARG A 52 -5.99 26.73 -4.03
N SER A 53 -6.55 25.91 -4.91
CA SER A 53 -6.30 24.47 -5.01
C SER A 53 -5.10 24.07 -5.87
N THR A 54 -4.10 24.93 -6.06
CA THR A 54 -2.98 24.64 -6.99
C THR A 54 -2.14 23.40 -6.62
N SER A 55 -2.31 22.88 -5.41
CA SER A 55 -1.63 21.68 -4.91
C SER A 55 -2.60 20.61 -4.40
N VAL A 56 -3.89 20.69 -4.73
CA VAL A 56 -4.92 19.71 -4.35
C VAL A 56 -5.62 19.21 -5.59
N PHE A 57 -5.71 17.90 -5.71
CA PHE A 57 -6.28 17.21 -6.86
C PHE A 57 -7.28 16.16 -6.36
N SER A 58 -8.28 15.86 -7.18
CA SER A 58 -9.23 14.79 -6.93
C SER A 58 -9.75 14.20 -8.23
N GLY A 59 -10.26 12.99 -8.14
CA GLY A 59 -10.82 12.28 -9.27
C GLY A 59 -11.57 11.04 -8.85
N TYR A 60 -12.03 10.28 -9.85
CA TYR A 60 -12.75 9.05 -9.62
C TYR A 60 -12.50 8.04 -10.76
N LEU A 61 -12.67 6.75 -10.45
CA LEU A 61 -12.52 5.65 -11.40
C LEU A 61 -13.64 4.61 -11.21
N TRP A 62 -14.18 4.11 -12.32
CA TRP A 62 -15.09 2.98 -12.33
C TRP A 62 -14.32 1.69 -12.52
N ILE A 63 -14.24 0.87 -11.48
CA ILE A 63 -13.44 -0.35 -11.48
C ILE A 63 -14.37 -1.55 -11.37
N PRO A 64 -14.21 -2.60 -12.20
CA PRO A 64 -14.99 -3.81 -12.06
C PRO A 64 -14.67 -4.54 -10.76
N LEU A 65 -15.71 -4.98 -10.04
CA LEU A 65 -15.57 -5.62 -8.73
C LEU A 65 -14.71 -6.89 -8.80
N ALA A 66 -14.89 -7.70 -9.85
CA ALA A 66 -14.12 -8.93 -10.03
C ALA A 66 -12.60 -8.67 -10.14
N ARG A 67 -12.22 -7.55 -10.76
CA ARG A 67 -10.81 -7.15 -10.89
C ARG A 67 -10.22 -6.73 -9.54
N ILE A 68 -10.99 -6.03 -8.71
CA ILE A 68 -10.58 -5.65 -7.35
C ILE A 68 -10.40 -6.90 -6.48
N THR A 69 -11.38 -7.81 -6.48
CA THR A 69 -11.30 -9.05 -5.70
C THR A 69 -10.08 -9.88 -6.12
N SER A 70 -9.87 -10.08 -7.42
CA SER A 70 -8.71 -10.81 -7.92
C SER A 70 -7.38 -10.14 -7.56
N LEU A 71 -7.30 -8.81 -7.62
CA LEU A 71 -6.09 -8.08 -7.24
C LEU A 71 -5.82 -8.20 -5.74
N ARG A 72 -6.83 -8.10 -4.88
CA ARG A 72 -6.67 -8.28 -3.43
C ARG A 72 -6.15 -9.67 -3.09
N GLU A 73 -6.69 -10.72 -3.71
CA GLU A 73 -6.19 -12.09 -3.52
C GLU A 73 -4.71 -12.21 -3.89
N LYS A 74 -4.29 -11.59 -5.01
CA LYS A 74 -2.90 -11.59 -5.45
C LYS A 74 -1.98 -10.80 -4.49
N LEU A 75 -2.44 -9.65 -4.00
CA LEU A 75 -1.71 -8.83 -3.02
C LEU A 75 -1.58 -9.55 -1.67
N SER A 76 -2.65 -10.21 -1.21
CA SER A 76 -2.64 -11.00 0.03
C SER A 76 -1.65 -12.17 -0.07
N ASN A 77 -1.62 -12.87 -1.21
CA ASN A 77 -0.61 -13.90 -1.46
C ASN A 77 0.81 -13.31 -1.48
N LEU A 78 1.02 -12.17 -2.15
CA LEU A 78 2.31 -11.49 -2.15
C LEU A 78 2.76 -11.09 -0.72
N LYS A 79 1.85 -10.53 0.08
CA LYS A 79 2.09 -10.19 1.49
C LYS A 79 2.57 -11.41 2.27
N GLN A 80 1.85 -12.52 2.14
CA GLN A 80 2.20 -13.77 2.81
C GLN A 80 3.59 -14.30 2.39
N GLN A 81 3.94 -14.27 1.10
CA GLN A 81 5.27 -14.68 0.64
C GLN A 81 6.37 -13.80 1.24
N VAL A 82 6.16 -12.49 1.28
CA VAL A 82 7.11 -11.54 1.87
C VAL A 82 7.25 -11.76 3.38
N GLU A 83 6.17 -12.02 4.10
CA GLU A 83 6.20 -12.36 5.53
C GLU A 83 7.02 -13.63 5.78
N ILE A 84 6.79 -14.70 5.02
CA ILE A 84 7.55 -15.97 5.15
C ILE A 84 9.05 -15.74 4.91
N LEU A 85 9.43 -14.96 3.90
CA LEU A 85 10.83 -14.63 3.63
C LEU A 85 11.48 -13.84 4.76
N MET A 86 10.72 -12.94 5.40
CA MET A 86 11.20 -12.17 6.56
C MET A 86 11.32 -13.03 7.82
N GLU A 87 10.44 -14.02 7.99
CA GLU A 87 10.45 -14.99 9.10
C GLU A 87 11.41 -16.16 8.89
N SER A 88 12.04 -16.27 7.71
CA SER A 88 13.10 -17.24 7.45
C SER A 88 14.50 -16.60 7.53
N PRO A 89 15.02 -16.22 8.72
CA PRO A 89 16.46 -16.22 8.88
C PRO A 89 16.89 -17.68 8.90
N THR A 90 17.81 -18.06 8.02
CA THR A 90 18.50 -19.35 8.07
C THR A 90 19.03 -19.61 9.48
N SER A 91 18.32 -20.39 10.28
CA SER A 91 18.90 -21.16 11.37
C SER A 91 18.78 -22.63 10.98
N LEU A 92 19.75 -23.10 10.21
CA LEU A 92 20.12 -24.51 10.25
C LEU A 92 20.52 -24.81 11.70
N PRO A 93 19.93 -25.79 12.39
CA PRO A 93 20.53 -26.33 13.59
C PRO A 93 21.78 -27.09 13.12
N SER A 94 22.96 -26.47 13.28
CA SER A 94 24.20 -27.21 13.18
C SER A 94 24.18 -28.27 14.29
N ALA A 95 24.10 -29.53 13.87
CA ALA A 95 24.16 -30.67 14.77
C ALA A 95 25.52 -30.69 15.49
N SER A 96 25.51 -30.47 16.81
CA SER A 96 26.53 -30.99 17.72
C SER A 96 26.00 -30.90 19.17
N GLU A 97 26.02 -32.05 19.82
CA GLU A 97 25.45 -32.42 21.12
C GLU A 97 26.10 -31.73 22.37
N PRO A 98 25.53 -31.93 23.58
CA PRO A 98 25.54 -30.95 24.66
C PRO A 98 26.64 -31.18 25.71
N THR A 99 27.04 -30.13 26.43
CA THR A 99 27.59 -30.29 27.79
C THR A 99 27.47 -29.00 28.61
N SER A 100 26.48 -29.00 29.50
CA SER A 100 26.52 -28.64 30.93
C SER A 100 27.02 -27.25 31.41
N PHE A 101 26.21 -26.72 32.34
CA PHE A 101 26.50 -25.84 33.49
C PHE A 101 25.94 -24.40 33.49
N LEU A 102 24.77 -24.29 34.12
CA LEU A 102 24.32 -23.33 35.15
C LEU A 102 25.31 -22.21 35.57
N GLU A 103 24.90 -20.93 35.50
CA GLU A 103 24.71 -20.06 36.68
C GLU A 103 24.13 -18.66 36.33
N GLU A 104 23.17 -18.21 37.14
CA GLU A 104 22.53 -16.89 37.12
C GLU A 104 23.47 -15.75 37.56
N SER A 105 23.29 -14.54 37.00
CA SER A 105 23.16 -13.33 37.84
C SER A 105 22.75 -12.08 37.05
N LYS A 106 21.82 -11.33 37.64
CA LYS A 106 21.24 -10.07 37.18
C LYS A 106 22.24 -8.91 37.33
N THR A 107 22.26 -7.99 36.37
CA THR A 107 22.41 -6.55 36.68
C THR A 107 21.89 -5.67 35.54
N SER A 108 20.75 -5.04 35.79
CA SER A 108 20.17 -3.99 34.97
C SER A 108 21.07 -2.74 34.96
N LYS A 109 21.45 -2.27 33.76
CA LYS A 109 21.84 -0.88 33.53
C LYS A 109 21.12 -0.37 32.29
N ILE A 110 20.12 0.47 32.54
CA ILE A 110 19.33 1.20 31.55
C ILE A 110 20.24 2.24 30.92
N ILE A 111 20.50 2.11 29.62
CA ILE A 111 21.19 3.12 28.79
C ILE A 111 20.12 3.89 28.00
N PRO A 112 20.19 5.22 27.88
CA PRO A 112 19.13 6.03 27.28
C PRO A 112 18.94 5.72 25.80
N SER A 113 17.68 5.56 25.41
CA SER A 113 17.21 5.26 24.06
C SER A 113 17.67 6.30 23.03
N LYS A 114 18.70 5.95 22.25
CA LYS A 114 18.95 6.60 20.96
C LYS A 114 17.82 6.20 20.02
N LYS A 115 17.12 7.22 19.51
CA LYS A 115 16.09 7.14 18.47
C LYS A 115 16.48 6.11 17.41
N SER A 116 15.77 4.98 17.43
CA SER A 116 15.83 3.99 16.36
C SER A 116 15.32 4.69 15.10
N LYS A 117 16.26 5.08 14.22
CA LYS A 117 15.95 5.16 12.80
C LYS A 117 15.57 3.74 12.42
N ILE A 118 14.27 3.50 12.26
CA ILE A 118 13.76 2.31 11.58
C ILE A 118 14.44 2.34 10.21
N LYS A 119 15.54 1.61 10.07
CA LYS A 119 16.05 1.24 8.76
C LYS A 119 14.99 0.32 8.23
N VAL A 120 14.14 0.87 7.38
CA VAL A 120 13.25 0.13 6.51
C VAL A 120 14.15 -0.89 5.81
N ALA A 121 14.12 -2.12 6.30
CA ALA A 121 14.93 -3.19 5.76
C ALA A 121 14.34 -3.50 4.39
N LYS A 122 15.06 -3.08 3.34
CA LYS A 122 14.73 -3.42 1.96
C LYS A 122 14.66 -4.94 1.88
N VAL A 123 13.48 -5.49 1.64
CA VAL A 123 13.30 -6.94 1.55
C VAL A 123 14.02 -7.39 0.29
N HIS A 124 15.01 -8.26 0.43
CA HIS A 124 15.63 -8.90 -0.73
C HIS A 124 14.66 -9.98 -1.21
N LEU A 125 13.83 -9.64 -2.18
CA LEU A 125 12.89 -10.59 -2.77
C LEU A 125 13.67 -11.67 -3.53
N ASP A 126 13.17 -12.90 -3.50
CA ASP A 126 13.58 -13.91 -4.46
C ASP A 126 12.93 -13.64 -5.83
N GLU A 127 13.47 -14.21 -6.89
CA GLU A 127 13.03 -14.00 -8.28
C GLU A 127 11.52 -14.26 -8.47
N LYS A 128 10.97 -15.30 -7.83
CA LYS A 128 9.56 -15.64 -7.95
C LYS A 128 8.69 -14.58 -7.26
N THR A 129 9.06 -14.14 -6.06
CA THR A 129 8.31 -13.11 -5.34
C THR A 129 8.41 -11.75 -6.03
N GLU A 130 9.54 -11.44 -6.66
CA GLU A 130 9.71 -10.23 -7.49
C GLU A 130 8.78 -10.25 -8.72
N GLU A 131 8.71 -11.36 -9.44
CA GLU A 131 7.79 -11.50 -10.58
C GLU A 131 6.31 -11.43 -10.15
N MET A 132 5.96 -11.99 -8.99
CA MET A 132 4.63 -11.82 -8.40
C MET A 132 4.33 -10.36 -8.10
N ALA A 133 5.29 -9.63 -7.53
CA ALA A 133 5.16 -8.20 -7.26
C ALA A 133 4.95 -7.41 -8.56
N LYS A 134 5.79 -7.63 -9.58
CA LYS A 134 5.63 -6.98 -10.90
C LYS A 134 4.25 -7.23 -11.51
N SER A 135 3.77 -8.47 -11.44
CA SER A 135 2.44 -8.84 -11.93
C SER A 135 1.32 -8.11 -11.18
N CYS A 136 1.38 -8.06 -9.85
CA CYS A 136 0.41 -7.33 -9.03
C CYS A 136 0.43 -5.83 -9.34
N LEU A 137 1.61 -5.22 -9.40
CA LEU A 137 1.76 -3.78 -9.65
C LEU A 137 1.38 -3.39 -11.08
N SER A 138 1.56 -4.30 -12.04
CA SER A 138 1.07 -4.11 -13.42
C SER A 138 -0.45 -4.05 -13.46
N GLU A 139 -1.11 -4.89 -12.68
CA GLU A 139 -2.56 -4.88 -12.52
C GLU A 139 -3.04 -3.61 -11.81
N VAL A 140 -2.38 -3.17 -10.73
CA VAL A 140 -2.65 -1.87 -10.07
C VAL A 140 -2.55 -0.73 -11.08
N LYS A 141 -1.46 -0.68 -11.86
CA LYS A 141 -1.26 0.30 -12.93
C LYS A 141 -2.40 0.29 -13.95
N ALA A 142 -2.79 -0.90 -14.41
CA ALA A 142 -3.89 -1.06 -15.37
C ALA A 142 -5.22 -0.52 -14.83
N LEU A 143 -5.52 -0.76 -13.55
CA LEU A 143 -6.75 -0.30 -12.91
C LEU A 143 -6.76 1.21 -12.68
N LEU A 144 -5.65 1.79 -12.23
CA LEU A 144 -5.58 3.21 -11.89
C LEU A 144 -5.39 4.13 -13.11
N SER A 145 -4.75 3.66 -14.17
CA SER A 145 -4.50 4.47 -15.38
C SER A 145 -5.75 4.65 -16.27
N GLY A 146 -6.87 3.98 -15.98
CA GLY A 146 -8.12 4.10 -16.73
C GLY A 146 -8.09 3.60 -18.19
N VAL A 147 -6.92 3.19 -18.70
CA VAL A 147 -6.73 2.65 -20.06
C VAL A 147 -6.90 1.13 -20.01
N PRO A 148 -7.95 0.55 -20.63
CA PRO A 148 -8.14 -0.89 -20.60
C PRO A 148 -7.07 -1.62 -21.43
N ALA A 149 -6.54 -2.69 -20.85
CA ALA A 149 -5.92 -3.84 -21.55
C ALA A 149 -4.59 -3.66 -22.30
N LEU A 150 -3.96 -2.47 -22.32
CA LEU A 150 -2.71 -2.24 -23.05
C LEU A 150 -1.54 -1.71 -22.20
N SER A 151 -1.68 -1.67 -20.87
CA SER A 151 -0.54 -1.32 -20.04
C SER A 151 0.52 -2.41 -20.14
N LEU A 152 1.67 -2.06 -20.74
CA LEU A 152 2.86 -2.91 -20.72
C LEU A 152 3.15 -3.35 -19.28
N PRO A 153 3.45 -4.64 -19.07
CA PRO A 153 3.82 -5.13 -17.75
C PRO A 153 5.01 -4.32 -17.24
N LEU A 154 5.05 -4.10 -15.93
CA LEU A 154 6.17 -3.45 -15.28
C LEU A 154 7.42 -4.32 -15.43
N THR A 155 8.49 -3.72 -15.92
CA THR A 155 9.81 -4.35 -16.00
C THR A 155 10.55 -4.29 -14.66
N GLU A 156 10.24 -3.28 -13.84
CA GLU A 156 10.87 -3.00 -12.55
C GLU A 156 9.82 -2.57 -11.52
N ILE A 157 10.14 -2.77 -10.23
CA ILE A 157 9.28 -2.32 -9.14
C ILE A 157 9.53 -0.82 -8.90
N PRO A 158 8.48 0.02 -8.96
CA PRO A 158 8.62 1.49 -8.98
C PRO A 158 8.85 2.15 -7.60
N PHE A 159 8.84 1.37 -6.52
CA PHE A 159 9.09 1.85 -5.16
C PHE A 159 9.80 0.75 -4.34
N ASP A 160 10.33 1.11 -3.17
CA ASP A 160 10.96 0.14 -2.27
C ASP A 160 9.90 -0.81 -1.67
N VAL A 161 9.98 -2.10 -2.00
CA VAL A 161 9.06 -3.09 -1.43
C VAL A 161 9.36 -3.34 0.03
N THR A 162 8.36 -3.06 0.85
CA THR A 162 8.31 -3.33 2.28
C THR A 162 6.98 -3.97 2.62
N LEU A 163 6.90 -4.69 3.75
CA LEU A 163 5.63 -5.24 4.22
C LEU A 163 4.56 -4.15 4.37
N GLN A 164 4.95 -2.98 4.88
CA GLN A 164 4.08 -1.82 5.02
C GLN A 164 3.55 -1.29 3.67
N SER A 165 4.40 -1.23 2.64
CA SER A 165 3.99 -0.75 1.31
C SER A 165 2.99 -1.70 0.63
N ILE A 166 3.16 -3.02 0.85
CA ILE A 166 2.24 -4.05 0.32
C ILE A 166 0.91 -4.00 1.08
N GLU A 167 0.96 -3.88 2.40
CA GLU A 167 -0.24 -3.73 3.23
C GLU A 167 -1.01 -2.46 2.87
N SER A 168 -0.32 -1.33 2.69
CA SER A 168 -0.95 -0.07 2.27
C SER A 168 -1.61 -0.19 0.88
N LEU A 169 -1.02 -0.98 -0.03
CA LEU A 169 -1.61 -1.28 -1.34
C LEU A 169 -2.82 -2.20 -1.22
N GLU A 170 -2.77 -3.21 -0.37
CA GLU A 170 -3.89 -4.11 -0.11
C GLU A 170 -5.08 -3.34 0.47
N ASP A 171 -4.82 -2.50 1.48
CA ASP A 171 -5.80 -1.64 2.14
C ASP A 171 -6.42 -0.63 1.17
N MET A 172 -5.65 -0.11 0.21
CA MET A 172 -6.17 0.78 -0.83
C MET A 172 -7.30 0.14 -1.64
N PHE A 173 -7.24 -1.18 -1.87
CA PHE A 173 -8.27 -1.92 -2.58
C PHE A 173 -9.33 -2.54 -1.67
N ASP A 174 -9.32 -2.27 -0.37
CA ASP A 174 -10.40 -2.67 0.52
C ASP A 174 -11.64 -1.80 0.29
N SER A 175 -12.65 -2.34 -0.38
CA SER A 175 -13.89 -1.60 -0.64
C SER A 175 -14.67 -1.22 0.63
N ALA A 176 -14.37 -1.85 1.77
CA ALA A 176 -15.03 -1.56 3.05
C ALA A 176 -14.38 -0.41 3.82
N SER A 177 -13.06 -0.28 3.71
CA SER A 177 -12.29 0.74 4.40
C SER A 177 -11.52 1.59 3.38
N GLY A 178 -11.79 2.90 3.36
CA GLY A 178 -10.94 3.80 2.60
C GLY A 178 -9.49 3.73 3.09
N CYS A 179 -8.56 4.29 2.31
CA CYS A 179 -7.13 4.25 2.66
C CYS A 179 -6.50 5.64 2.57
N THR A 180 -5.54 5.91 3.45
CA THR A 180 -4.67 7.10 3.37
C THR A 180 -3.22 6.67 3.23
N ILE A 181 -2.57 7.10 2.14
CA ILE A 181 -1.15 6.80 1.89
C ILE A 181 -0.33 8.08 2.06
N THR A 182 0.71 7.99 2.88
CA THR A 182 1.67 9.08 3.17
C THR A 182 3.13 8.69 2.88
N GLU A 183 3.39 7.41 2.58
CA GLU A 183 4.72 6.90 2.22
C GLU A 183 5.19 7.55 0.91
N GLU A 184 6.35 8.21 0.91
CA GLU A 184 6.77 9.07 -0.19
C GLU A 184 6.95 8.34 -1.53
N SER A 185 7.59 7.16 -1.53
CA SER A 185 7.84 6.36 -2.74
C SER A 185 6.53 5.83 -3.34
N LEU A 186 5.69 5.18 -2.52
CA LEU A 186 4.39 4.64 -2.91
C LEU A 186 3.42 5.76 -3.34
N PHE A 187 3.36 6.85 -2.58
CA PHE A 187 2.59 8.04 -2.91
C PHE A 187 2.96 8.59 -4.29
N ASN A 188 4.26 8.84 -4.52
CA ASN A 188 4.75 9.41 -5.78
C ASN A 188 4.44 8.50 -6.98
N TRP A 189 4.55 7.19 -6.80
CA TRP A 189 4.19 6.24 -7.84
C TRP A 189 2.68 6.27 -8.12
N ILE A 190 1.83 6.17 -7.10
CA ILE A 190 0.37 6.15 -7.27
C ILE A 190 -0.13 7.43 -7.96
N ILE A 191 0.32 8.62 -7.55
CA ILE A 191 -0.12 9.87 -8.21
C ILE A 191 0.31 9.92 -9.68
N SER A 192 1.44 9.30 -10.03
CA SER A 192 1.90 9.23 -11.43
C SER A 192 0.99 8.39 -12.33
N LEU A 193 0.12 7.56 -11.76
CA LEU A 193 -0.84 6.73 -12.50
C LEU A 193 -2.13 7.46 -12.84
N PHE A 194 -2.43 8.59 -12.17
CA PHE A 194 -3.64 9.38 -12.42
C PHE A 194 -3.43 10.49 -13.47
N HIS A 195 -2.21 10.62 -14.02
CA HIS A 195 -1.80 11.67 -14.94
C HIS A 195 -1.50 11.14 -16.34
#